data_AF-A0A7S3RQD5-F1
#
_entry.id   AF-A0A7S3RQD5-F1
#
_cell.length_a   1.000
_cell.length_b   1.000
_cell.length_c   1.000
_cell.angle_alpha   90.00
_cell.angle_beta   90.00
_cell.angle_gamma   90.00
#
_symmetry.space_group_name_H-M   'P 1'
#
loop_
_entity.id
_entity.type
_entity.pdbx_description
1 polymer ?
#
loop_
_entity_poly.entity_id
_entity_poly.type
_entity_poly.pdbx_seq_one_letter_code
_entity_poly.pdbx_strand_id
1 'polypeptide(L)'
;DPTASGRADLSGHVDSSGSFSRSSHRAPHWKASAAWCSAMLRRPTSLFRRMWTTEAFARLKPGEKGCWSRVRDRRRSRQSSRDYFDRALNGSFCETNWFEGHAGPLGEEGNSLHFRRPAPALLGTDASIHSYCLRRLPQQEAARAELQRDAPGHVAKACVAAGLNILNMVGRRVTWNMCRNWEWQVCALAGRLPGQQGTGRKIFFADAPAQLEVAPWESAPWRHSASTPETETRNTGGGRQGCSGPAQMSATNRTKGYNLREVFRLEVCLYHQVCSNGEALFDLDVGQPFVCDFSPQRYRELQSILLQPPVFALRAGESTAMARGCAQR
;
A
#
# COMPACT_ATOMS: atom_id res chain seq x y z
N ASP A 1 11.06 -21.91 63.37
CA ASP A 1 10.84 -23.16 62.61
C ASP A 1 9.39 -23.35 62.25
N PRO A 2 9.08 -23.85 61.03
CA PRO A 2 9.90 -23.90 59.81
C PRO A 2 9.15 -23.33 58.58
N THR A 3 9.72 -22.51 57.69
CA THR A 3 10.74 -22.76 56.66
C THR A 3 10.43 -23.93 55.72
N ALA A 4 9.93 -23.62 54.51
CA ALA A 4 9.94 -24.53 53.37
C ALA A 4 10.65 -23.84 52.19
N SER A 5 11.93 -24.16 52.04
CA SER A 5 12.75 -23.83 50.87
C SER A 5 12.51 -24.86 49.77
N GLY A 6 11.94 -24.46 48.65
CA GLY A 6 11.95 -25.26 47.42
C GLY A 6 13.25 -25.01 46.66
N ARG A 7 14.21 -25.94 46.76
CA ARG A 7 15.35 -26.03 45.83
C ARG A 7 14.83 -26.61 44.51
N ALA A 8 14.95 -25.85 43.43
CA ALA A 8 14.83 -26.39 42.08
C ALA A 8 16.14 -27.09 41.71
N ASP A 9 16.06 -28.40 41.49
CA ASP A 9 17.13 -29.21 40.93
C ASP A 9 17.40 -28.77 39.48
N LEU A 10 18.60 -28.26 39.22
CA LEU A 10 19.14 -28.05 37.87
C LEU A 10 20.08 -29.21 37.57
N SER A 11 19.51 -30.38 37.31
CA SER A 11 20.24 -31.49 36.68
C SER A 11 20.40 -31.17 35.19
N GLY A 12 21.54 -30.57 34.84
CA GLY A 12 21.96 -30.35 33.45
C GLY A 12 22.29 -31.69 32.78
N HIS A 13 21.51 -32.05 31.78
CA HIS A 13 21.88 -33.09 30.82
C HIS A 13 22.76 -32.44 29.75
N VAL A 14 24.03 -32.85 29.70
CA VAL A 14 24.97 -32.46 28.65
C VAL A 14 24.82 -33.48 27.53
N ASP A 15 24.03 -33.16 26.52
CA ASP A 15 23.99 -33.95 25.28
C ASP A 15 25.28 -33.72 24.49
N SER A 16 26.05 -34.79 24.33
CA SER A 16 27.34 -34.87 23.63
C SER A 16 27.25 -34.78 22.11
N SER A 17 26.10 -34.43 21.53
CA SER A 17 25.97 -34.18 20.10
C SER A 17 26.23 -32.70 19.82
N GLY A 18 27.45 -32.38 19.36
CA GLY A 18 27.90 -31.05 18.93
C GLY A 18 27.16 -30.49 17.71
N SER A 19 25.84 -30.36 17.81
CA SER A 19 24.97 -29.65 16.90
C SER A 19 24.73 -28.26 17.48
N PHE A 20 25.47 -27.26 16.98
CA PHE A 20 25.17 -25.86 17.23
C PHE A 20 23.82 -25.55 16.55
N SER A 21 22.72 -25.80 17.26
CA SER A 21 21.41 -25.28 16.90
C SER A 21 21.50 -23.77 17.00
N ARG A 22 21.75 -23.11 15.87
CA ARG A 22 21.59 -21.66 15.75
C ARG A 22 20.11 -21.39 15.97
N SER A 23 19.75 -21.11 17.22
CA SER A 23 18.48 -20.49 17.57
C SER A 23 18.40 -19.19 16.78
N SER A 24 17.71 -19.26 15.64
CA SER A 24 17.33 -18.11 14.84
C SER A 24 16.52 -17.19 15.75
N HIS A 25 17.18 -16.24 16.40
CA HIS A 25 16.53 -15.11 17.03
C HIS A 25 15.90 -14.30 15.91
N ARG A 26 14.68 -14.70 15.51
CA ARG A 26 13.85 -13.87 14.65
C ARG A 26 13.69 -12.54 15.36
N ALA A 27 14.16 -11.47 14.72
CA ALA A 27 13.94 -10.12 15.19
C ALA A 27 12.44 -9.95 15.50
N PRO A 28 12.08 -9.22 16.56
CA PRO A 28 10.68 -8.99 16.90
C PRO A 28 9.94 -8.47 15.66
N HIS A 29 8.92 -9.21 15.22
CA HIS A 29 8.07 -8.80 14.11
C HIS A 29 7.27 -7.58 14.57
N TRP A 30 7.55 -6.41 13.99
CA TRP A 30 6.81 -5.19 14.29
C TRP A 30 5.47 -5.25 13.57
N LYS A 31 4.37 -5.08 14.29
CA LYS A 31 3.02 -4.98 13.72
C LYS A 31 2.65 -3.52 13.48
N ALA A 32 1.87 -3.27 12.43
CA ALA A 32 1.26 -1.96 12.22
C ALA A 32 0.34 -1.62 13.41
N SER A 33 0.35 -0.34 13.80
CA SER A 33 -0.47 0.22 14.88
C SER A 33 -0.80 1.68 14.58
N ALA A 34 -1.74 2.24 15.33
CA ALA A 34 -2.09 3.66 15.27
C ALA A 34 -0.84 4.56 15.44
N ALA A 35 0.00 4.27 16.44
CA ALA A 35 1.23 5.01 16.70
C ALA A 35 2.22 4.90 15.52
N TRP A 36 2.38 3.69 14.96
CA TRP A 36 3.25 3.48 13.80
C TRP A 36 2.76 4.26 12.57
N CYS A 37 1.46 4.23 12.28
CA CYS A 37 0.86 4.98 11.18
C CYS A 37 1.06 6.49 11.35
N SER A 38 0.81 7.01 12.54
CA SER A 38 1.02 8.42 12.87
C SER A 38 2.48 8.84 12.64
N ALA A 39 3.44 8.01 13.07
CA ALA A 39 4.87 8.26 12.89
C ALA A 39 5.28 8.22 11.41
N MET A 40 4.81 7.23 10.65
CA MET A 40 5.18 7.08 9.24
C MET A 40 4.61 8.19 8.36
N LEU A 41 3.40 8.69 8.61
CA LEU A 41 2.84 9.81 7.83
C LEU A 41 3.50 11.15 8.14
N ARG A 42 3.88 11.38 9.40
CA ARG A 42 4.45 12.66 9.87
C ARG A 42 5.95 12.77 9.63
N ARG A 43 6.70 11.65 9.65
CA ARG A 43 8.15 11.67 9.43
C ARG A 43 8.47 12.08 7.98
N PRO A 44 9.12 13.24 7.73
CA PRO A 44 9.35 13.76 6.37
C PRO A 44 10.23 12.85 5.49
N THR A 45 11.05 12.00 6.12
CA THR A 45 11.95 11.05 5.46
C THR A 45 11.30 9.68 5.18
N SER A 46 10.05 9.46 5.59
CA SER A 46 9.42 8.15 5.47
C SER A 46 9.16 7.77 4.01
N LEU A 47 9.05 6.46 3.74
CA LEU A 47 8.65 5.96 2.43
C LEU A 47 7.27 6.51 2.04
N PHE A 48 6.32 6.60 2.96
CA PHE A 48 4.95 7.08 2.71
C PHE A 48 4.92 8.49 2.14
N ARG A 49 5.84 9.36 2.56
CA ARG A 49 6.00 10.71 2.00
C ARG A 49 6.40 10.71 0.53
N ARG A 50 7.03 9.63 0.07
CA ARG A 50 7.61 9.49 -1.26
C ARG A 50 6.77 8.64 -2.20
N MET A 51 5.66 8.05 -1.75
CA MET A 51 4.82 7.18 -2.60
C MET A 51 3.92 7.96 -3.58
N TRP A 52 3.87 9.29 -3.46
CA TRP A 52 2.91 10.16 -4.14
C TRP A 52 3.41 10.73 -5.47
N THR A 53 4.09 9.94 -6.29
CA THR A 53 4.54 10.37 -7.63
C THR A 53 3.47 10.10 -8.69
N THR A 54 3.58 10.78 -9.84
CA THR A 54 2.69 10.61 -10.99
C THR A 54 2.83 9.24 -11.67
N GLU A 55 3.97 8.59 -11.50
CA GLU A 55 4.27 7.27 -12.07
C GLU A 55 3.91 6.16 -11.08
N ALA A 56 3.27 5.09 -11.58
CA ALA A 56 2.90 3.94 -10.76
C ALA A 56 4.14 3.33 -10.08
N PHE A 57 4.04 3.05 -8.78
CA PHE A 57 5.07 2.36 -8.00
C PHE A 57 6.43 3.07 -7.89
N ALA A 58 6.63 4.21 -8.54
CA ALA A 58 7.86 4.97 -8.43
C ALA A 58 7.92 5.73 -7.10
N ARG A 59 9.11 6.21 -6.72
CA ARG A 59 9.28 7.10 -5.55
C ARG A 59 9.47 8.53 -6.02
N LEU A 60 8.84 9.47 -5.33
CA LEU A 60 9.06 10.91 -5.51
C LEU A 60 10.55 11.24 -5.30
N LYS A 61 11.11 12.01 -6.22
CA LYS A 61 12.49 12.51 -6.18
C LYS A 61 12.55 13.94 -5.59
N PRO A 62 13.74 14.40 -5.15
CA PRO A 62 13.92 15.78 -4.73
C PRO A 62 13.39 16.79 -5.75
N GLY A 63 12.58 17.74 -5.30
CA GLY A 63 12.00 18.79 -6.13
C GLY A 63 10.81 18.36 -7.00
N GLU A 64 10.48 17.06 -7.10
CA GLU A 64 9.28 16.62 -7.83
C GLU A 64 8.01 17.00 -7.06
N LYS A 65 6.98 17.44 -7.79
CA LYS A 65 5.64 17.63 -7.23
C LYS A 65 4.92 16.29 -7.16
N GLY A 66 4.08 16.11 -6.14
CA GLY A 66 3.24 14.92 -6.02
C GLY A 66 2.23 14.78 -7.16
N CYS A 67 1.63 13.59 -7.28
CA CYS A 67 0.64 13.24 -8.30
C CYS A 67 -0.58 14.18 -8.31
N TRP A 68 -0.87 14.83 -7.19
CA TRP A 68 -1.94 15.82 -7.02
C TRP A 68 -1.74 17.08 -7.88
N SER A 69 -0.53 17.31 -8.40
CA SER A 69 -0.25 18.43 -9.31
C SER A 69 -0.68 18.20 -10.77
N ARG A 70 -1.19 17.00 -11.09
CA ARG A 70 -1.66 16.60 -12.43
C ARG A 70 -3.16 16.33 -12.44
N VAL A 71 -3.82 16.72 -13.52
CA VAL A 71 -5.23 16.35 -13.74
C VAL A 71 -5.29 14.88 -14.11
N ARG A 72 -6.10 14.11 -13.36
CA ARG A 72 -6.31 12.66 -13.50
C ARG A 72 -6.42 12.19 -14.95
N ASP A 73 -7.40 12.71 -15.69
CA ASP A 73 -7.73 12.25 -17.05
C ASP A 73 -7.01 13.06 -18.15
N ARG A 74 -6.15 14.01 -17.75
CA ARG A 74 -5.38 14.87 -18.67
C ARG A 74 -3.94 14.97 -18.18
N ARG A 75 -3.13 13.93 -18.42
CA ARG A 75 -1.74 13.83 -17.90
C ARG A 75 -0.87 15.06 -18.15
N ARG A 76 -1.09 15.78 -19.26
CA ARG A 76 -0.35 17.01 -19.61
C ARG A 76 -0.84 18.25 -18.85
N SER A 77 -2.10 18.26 -18.43
CA SER A 77 -2.71 19.35 -17.68
C SER A 77 -2.25 19.34 -16.22
N ARG A 78 -2.03 20.54 -15.69
CA ARG A 78 -1.67 20.78 -14.29
C ARG A 78 -2.91 21.23 -13.53
N GLN A 79 -2.96 20.96 -12.23
CA GLN A 79 -3.93 21.53 -11.30
C GLN A 79 -3.20 21.99 -10.03
N SER A 80 -3.83 22.84 -9.23
CA SER A 80 -3.28 23.15 -7.92
C SER A 80 -3.47 21.97 -6.98
N SER A 81 -2.57 21.82 -5.99
CA SER A 81 -2.72 20.76 -5.00
C SER A 81 -4.02 20.92 -4.20
N ARG A 82 -4.44 22.16 -3.94
CA ARG A 82 -5.72 22.47 -3.28
C ARG A 82 -6.90 21.93 -4.08
N ASP A 83 -6.92 22.18 -5.40
CA ASP A 83 -8.00 21.71 -6.27
C ASP A 83 -8.10 20.18 -6.24
N TYR A 84 -6.98 19.47 -6.25
CA TYR A 84 -6.98 18.01 -6.12
C TYR A 84 -7.66 17.55 -4.81
N PHE A 85 -7.21 18.07 -3.67
CA PHE A 85 -7.75 17.65 -2.37
C PHE A 85 -9.22 18.06 -2.19
N ASP A 86 -9.63 19.23 -2.70
CA ASP A 86 -11.02 19.70 -2.67
C ASP A 86 -11.91 18.81 -3.53
N ARG A 87 -11.48 18.45 -4.74
CA ARG A 87 -12.22 17.56 -5.64
C ARG A 87 -12.35 16.14 -5.10
N ALA A 88 -11.28 15.60 -4.51
CA ALA A 88 -11.32 14.30 -3.86
C ALA A 88 -12.31 14.31 -2.68
N LEU A 89 -12.24 15.32 -1.79
CA LEU A 89 -13.15 15.47 -0.66
C LEU A 89 -14.61 15.62 -1.09
N ASN A 90 -14.86 16.40 -2.14
CA ASN A 90 -16.22 16.63 -2.67
C ASN A 90 -16.75 15.43 -3.47
N GLY A 91 -15.90 14.42 -3.74
CA GLY A 91 -16.27 13.22 -4.47
C GLY A 91 -16.48 13.45 -5.97
N SER A 92 -15.72 14.37 -6.58
CA SER A 92 -15.86 14.71 -8.02
C SER A 92 -15.64 13.53 -8.98
N PHE A 93 -15.11 12.41 -8.49
CA PHE A 93 -14.79 11.23 -9.29
C PHE A 93 -15.46 9.94 -8.80
N CYS A 94 -16.38 10.01 -7.84
CA CYS A 94 -16.92 8.80 -7.21
C CYS A 94 -17.69 7.93 -8.19
N GLU A 95 -18.44 8.54 -9.11
CA GLU A 95 -19.24 7.85 -10.14
C GLU A 95 -18.43 7.44 -11.39
N THR A 96 -17.09 7.52 -11.35
CA THR A 96 -16.25 7.10 -12.50
C THR A 96 -16.11 5.58 -12.57
N ASN A 97 -15.76 5.07 -13.75
CA ASN A 97 -15.35 3.68 -13.88
C ASN A 97 -13.97 3.44 -13.24
N TRP A 98 -13.96 2.87 -12.03
CA TRP A 98 -12.71 2.54 -11.32
C TRP A 98 -11.99 1.30 -11.86
N PHE A 99 -12.63 0.56 -12.76
CA PHE A 99 -12.06 -0.61 -13.45
C PHE A 99 -11.52 -0.29 -14.84
N GLU A 100 -11.61 0.97 -15.24
CA GLU A 100 -11.21 1.42 -16.55
C GLU A 100 -9.75 1.11 -16.88
N GLY A 101 -9.53 0.58 -18.09
CA GLY A 101 -8.26 0.06 -18.56
C GLY A 101 -8.09 -1.46 -18.38
N HIS A 102 -9.09 -2.15 -17.81
CA HIS A 102 -9.18 -3.61 -17.84
C HIS A 102 -9.58 -4.19 -19.21
N ALA A 103 -9.44 -5.51 -19.34
CA ALA A 103 -9.89 -6.24 -20.51
C ALA A 103 -11.42 -6.40 -20.54
N GLY A 104 -11.99 -6.23 -21.73
CA GLY A 104 -13.42 -6.39 -21.99
C GLY A 104 -14.27 -5.21 -21.50
N PRO A 105 -15.61 -5.35 -21.50
CA PRO A 105 -16.55 -4.25 -21.25
C PRO A 105 -16.30 -3.53 -19.93
N LEU A 106 -15.87 -4.26 -18.89
CA LEU A 106 -15.61 -3.71 -17.57
C LEU A 106 -14.56 -2.57 -17.60
N GLY A 107 -13.59 -2.64 -18.50
CA GLY A 107 -12.50 -1.67 -18.61
C GLY A 107 -12.75 -0.53 -19.59
N GLU A 108 -13.91 -0.47 -20.24
CA GLU A 108 -14.23 0.57 -21.22
C GLU A 108 -14.46 1.93 -20.56
N GLU A 109 -13.96 2.99 -21.21
CA GLU A 109 -14.17 4.37 -20.77
C GLU A 109 -15.66 4.72 -20.83
N GLY A 110 -16.16 5.40 -19.79
CA GLY A 110 -17.57 5.81 -19.71
C GLY A 110 -18.54 4.68 -19.39
N ASN A 111 -18.09 3.42 -19.34
CA ASN A 111 -18.97 2.33 -18.92
C ASN A 111 -19.36 2.49 -17.45
N SER A 112 -20.66 2.60 -17.19
CA SER A 112 -21.19 2.71 -15.84
C SER A 112 -21.23 1.34 -15.18
N LEU A 113 -20.65 1.23 -13.98
CA LEU A 113 -20.61 -0.03 -13.24
C LEU A 113 -21.96 -0.30 -12.60
N HIS A 114 -22.69 -1.25 -13.16
CA HIS A 114 -23.96 -1.70 -12.61
C HIS A 114 -23.76 -2.97 -11.78
N PHE A 115 -23.77 -2.80 -10.45
CA PHE A 115 -23.80 -3.93 -9.53
C PHE A 115 -25.25 -4.42 -9.36
N ARG A 116 -25.47 -5.73 -9.52
CA ARG A 116 -26.80 -6.35 -9.33
C ARG A 116 -27.25 -6.38 -7.86
N ARG A 117 -26.30 -6.19 -6.93
CA ARG A 117 -26.49 -6.21 -5.47
C ARG A 117 -25.65 -5.10 -4.85
N PRO A 118 -25.95 -4.65 -3.63
CA PRO A 118 -25.09 -3.73 -2.91
C PRO A 118 -23.64 -4.24 -2.89
N ALA A 119 -22.71 -3.38 -3.27
CA ALA A 119 -21.30 -3.70 -3.44
C ALA A 119 -20.45 -2.83 -2.51
N PRO A 120 -20.14 -3.31 -1.29
CA PRO A 120 -19.31 -2.55 -0.37
C PRO A 120 -17.87 -2.49 -0.89
N ALA A 121 -17.13 -1.49 -0.42
CA ALA A 121 -15.72 -1.37 -0.74
C ALA A 121 -14.91 -2.51 -0.10
N LEU A 122 -13.89 -2.99 -0.79
CA LEU A 122 -12.93 -3.97 -0.31
C LEU A 122 -11.51 -3.44 -0.51
N LEU A 123 -10.71 -3.47 0.56
CA LEU A 123 -9.31 -3.08 0.57
C LEU A 123 -8.41 -4.27 0.94
N GLY A 124 -7.19 -4.30 0.41
CA GLY A 124 -6.24 -5.39 0.63
C GLY A 124 -5.14 -5.39 -0.43
N THR A 125 -4.23 -6.35 -0.35
CA THR A 125 -3.31 -6.63 -1.46
C THR A 125 -4.03 -7.31 -2.61
N ASP A 126 -3.51 -7.23 -3.85
CA ASP A 126 -4.12 -7.92 -5.00
C ASP A 126 -4.36 -9.41 -4.74
N ALA A 127 -3.39 -10.08 -4.11
CA ALA A 127 -3.48 -11.51 -3.81
C ALA A 127 -4.58 -11.83 -2.78
N SER A 128 -4.72 -11.03 -1.73
CA SER A 128 -5.75 -11.24 -0.71
C SER A 128 -7.13 -10.87 -1.22
N ILE A 129 -7.26 -9.75 -1.96
CA ILE A 129 -8.49 -9.33 -2.62
C ILE A 129 -8.98 -10.45 -3.54
N HIS A 130 -8.11 -10.97 -4.40
CA HIS A 130 -8.46 -12.05 -5.32
C HIS A 130 -9.00 -13.27 -4.58
N SER A 131 -8.24 -13.74 -3.58
CA SER A 131 -8.60 -14.89 -2.77
C SER A 131 -9.92 -14.68 -2.03
N TYR A 132 -10.15 -13.48 -1.51
CA TYR A 132 -11.35 -13.10 -0.79
C TYR A 132 -12.59 -13.06 -1.69
N CYS A 133 -12.48 -12.47 -2.87
CA CYS A 133 -13.55 -12.45 -3.86
C CYS A 133 -13.90 -13.86 -4.35
N LEU A 134 -12.88 -14.69 -4.66
CA LEU A 134 -13.11 -16.08 -5.09
C LEU A 134 -13.82 -16.92 -4.03
N ARG A 135 -13.58 -16.70 -2.73
CA ARG A 135 -14.27 -17.41 -1.64
C ARG A 135 -15.75 -17.06 -1.51
N ARG A 136 -16.19 -15.93 -2.06
CA ARG A 136 -17.57 -15.45 -1.98
C ARG A 136 -18.44 -15.80 -3.17
N LEU A 137 -17.83 -16.30 -4.24
CA LEU A 137 -18.58 -16.81 -5.38
C LEU A 137 -19.26 -18.13 -4.99
N PRO A 138 -20.46 -18.42 -5.55
CA PRO A 138 -21.07 -19.73 -5.43
C PRO A 138 -20.09 -20.84 -5.84
N GLN A 139 -20.22 -22.04 -5.26
CA GLN A 139 -19.32 -23.18 -5.49
C GLN A 139 -19.36 -23.77 -6.92
N GLN A 140 -19.83 -23.03 -7.92
CA GLN A 140 -19.76 -23.48 -9.31
C GLN A 140 -18.29 -23.52 -9.76
N GLU A 141 -17.70 -24.72 -9.69
CA GLU A 141 -16.29 -24.96 -9.95
C GLU A 141 -15.84 -24.45 -11.31
N ALA A 142 -16.68 -24.58 -12.35
CA ALA A 142 -16.37 -24.08 -13.69
C ALA A 142 -16.15 -22.56 -13.75
N ALA A 143 -17.01 -21.78 -13.08
CA ALA A 143 -16.88 -20.32 -13.02
C ALA A 143 -15.66 -19.89 -12.18
N ARG A 144 -15.37 -20.62 -11.10
CA ARG A 144 -14.16 -20.37 -10.29
C ARG A 144 -12.89 -20.73 -11.06
N ALA A 145 -12.89 -21.83 -11.80
CA ALA A 145 -11.75 -22.27 -12.61
C ALA A 145 -11.44 -21.29 -13.76
N GLU A 146 -12.44 -20.65 -14.35
CA GLU A 146 -12.23 -19.58 -15.33
C GLU A 146 -11.55 -18.36 -14.70
N LEU A 147 -12.05 -17.93 -13.53
CA LEU A 147 -11.54 -16.76 -12.81
C LEU A 147 -10.17 -17.01 -12.15
N GLN A 148 -9.83 -18.26 -11.83
CA GLN A 148 -8.55 -18.64 -11.25
C GLN A 148 -7.38 -18.60 -12.24
N ARG A 149 -7.62 -18.61 -13.55
CA ARG A 149 -6.52 -18.47 -14.52
C ARG A 149 -5.90 -17.09 -14.29
N ASP A 150 -4.63 -17.00 -13.90
CA ASP A 150 -3.94 -15.79 -13.40
C ASP A 150 -3.72 -14.65 -14.43
N ALA A 151 -4.75 -14.31 -15.23
CA ALA A 151 -4.66 -13.21 -16.16
C ALA A 151 -4.85 -11.87 -15.42
N PRO A 152 -3.98 -10.86 -15.64
CA PRO A 152 -4.17 -9.50 -15.15
C PRO A 152 -5.54 -8.96 -15.60
N GLY A 153 -6.49 -8.91 -14.67
CA GLY A 153 -7.88 -8.54 -14.97
C GLY A 153 -8.94 -9.44 -14.34
N HIS A 154 -8.57 -10.64 -13.87
CA HIS A 154 -9.53 -11.56 -13.28
C HIS A 154 -9.96 -11.18 -11.86
N VAL A 155 -9.11 -10.50 -11.09
CA VAL A 155 -9.45 -9.99 -9.76
C VAL A 155 -10.70 -9.11 -9.81
N ALA A 156 -10.74 -8.13 -10.73
CA ALA A 156 -11.89 -7.25 -10.87
C ALA A 156 -13.17 -7.98 -11.29
N LYS A 157 -13.09 -8.89 -12.26
CA LYS A 157 -14.25 -9.72 -12.66
C LYS A 157 -14.77 -10.55 -11.49
N ALA A 158 -13.88 -11.22 -10.76
CA ALA A 158 -14.22 -12.02 -9.60
C ALA A 158 -14.88 -11.18 -8.50
N CYS A 159 -14.34 -9.98 -8.21
CA CYS A 159 -14.90 -9.09 -7.19
C CYS A 159 -16.24 -8.49 -7.59
N VAL A 160 -16.41 -8.06 -8.84
CA VAL A 160 -17.71 -7.57 -9.34
C VAL A 160 -18.76 -8.69 -9.28
N ALA A 161 -18.41 -9.92 -9.68
CA ALA A 161 -19.28 -11.08 -9.56
C ALA A 161 -19.61 -11.43 -8.10
N ALA A 162 -18.66 -11.20 -7.18
CA ALA A 162 -18.86 -11.36 -5.74
C ALA A 162 -19.62 -10.18 -5.09
N GLY A 163 -20.02 -9.16 -5.87
CA GLY A 163 -20.68 -7.96 -5.36
C GLY A 163 -19.77 -7.14 -4.45
N LEU A 164 -18.52 -6.90 -4.87
CA LEU A 164 -17.53 -6.12 -4.13
C LEU A 164 -16.91 -5.06 -5.04
N ASN A 165 -16.77 -3.85 -4.51
CA ASN A 165 -16.12 -2.75 -5.21
C ASN A 165 -14.65 -2.66 -4.75
N ILE A 166 -13.72 -2.70 -5.70
CA ILE A 166 -12.29 -2.56 -5.43
C ILE A 166 -11.74 -1.44 -6.29
N LEU A 167 -10.66 -0.82 -5.84
CA LEU A 167 -9.77 -0.15 -6.77
C LEU A 167 -8.93 -1.20 -7.47
N ASN A 168 -8.95 -1.20 -8.79
CA ASN A 168 -7.97 -1.97 -9.54
C ASN A 168 -6.70 -1.16 -9.84
N MET A 169 -5.54 -1.76 -9.58
CA MET A 169 -4.23 -1.16 -9.82
C MET A 169 -3.76 -1.25 -11.28
N VAL A 170 -4.44 -2.00 -12.14
CA VAL A 170 -3.98 -2.31 -13.51
C VAL A 170 -4.89 -1.69 -14.57
N GLY A 171 -4.61 -0.46 -14.99
CA GLY A 171 -5.32 0.23 -16.06
C GLY A 171 -4.36 0.84 -17.09
N ARG A 172 -4.57 0.55 -18.40
CA ARG A 172 -3.74 1.12 -19.48
C ARG A 172 -4.04 2.60 -19.74
N ARG A 173 -5.31 2.99 -19.78
CA ARG A 173 -5.74 4.37 -20.09
C ARG A 173 -5.41 5.31 -18.94
N VAL A 174 -5.96 5.02 -17.76
CA VAL A 174 -5.67 5.76 -16.53
C VAL A 174 -4.71 4.91 -15.69
N THR A 175 -3.43 5.28 -15.70
CA THR A 175 -2.41 4.58 -14.92
C THR A 175 -2.67 4.79 -13.43
N TRP A 176 -2.56 3.70 -12.65
CA TRP A 176 -2.66 3.76 -11.21
C TRP A 176 -1.52 4.58 -10.60
N ASN A 177 -1.84 5.36 -9.57
CA ASN A 177 -0.88 5.98 -8.64
C ASN A 177 -1.58 6.24 -7.31
N MET A 178 -0.83 6.67 -6.30
CA MET A 178 -1.41 6.93 -4.97
C MET A 178 -2.49 8.00 -4.94
N CYS A 179 -2.50 8.97 -5.87
CA CYS A 179 -3.56 9.97 -5.92
C CYS A 179 -4.88 9.41 -6.44
N ARG A 180 -4.84 8.59 -7.51
CA ARG A 180 -6.05 7.90 -7.97
C ARG A 180 -6.58 6.96 -6.89
N ASN A 181 -5.67 6.29 -6.20
CA ASN A 181 -6.02 5.42 -5.11
C ASN A 181 -6.72 6.16 -3.97
N TRP A 182 -6.15 7.30 -3.58
CA TRP A 182 -6.74 8.14 -2.55
C TRP A 182 -8.10 8.71 -2.94
N GLU A 183 -8.31 9.12 -4.18
CA GLU A 183 -9.65 9.53 -4.67
C GLU A 183 -10.69 8.41 -4.49
N TRP A 184 -10.34 7.16 -4.85
CA TRP A 184 -11.23 6.01 -4.67
C TRP A 184 -11.52 5.76 -3.18
N GLN A 185 -10.50 5.82 -2.32
CA GLN A 185 -10.67 5.62 -0.88
C GLN A 185 -11.57 6.67 -0.26
N VAL A 186 -11.42 7.95 -0.62
CA VAL A 186 -12.29 9.03 -0.13
C VAL A 186 -13.74 8.80 -0.57
N CYS A 187 -13.97 8.35 -1.80
CA CYS A 187 -15.29 7.95 -2.27
C CYS A 187 -15.87 6.75 -1.49
N ALA A 188 -15.03 5.76 -1.17
CA ALA A 188 -15.42 4.61 -0.33
C ALA A 188 -15.86 5.05 1.07
N LEU A 189 -15.07 5.93 1.70
CA LEU A 189 -15.32 6.51 3.02
C LEU A 189 -16.61 7.33 3.04
N ALA A 190 -16.93 8.02 1.94
CA ALA A 190 -18.16 8.77 1.77
C ALA A 190 -19.38 7.88 1.42
N GLY A 191 -19.21 6.58 1.16
CA GLY A 191 -20.30 5.71 0.74
C GLY A 191 -20.79 5.99 -0.69
N ARG A 192 -19.93 6.57 -1.52
CA ARG A 192 -20.28 7.11 -2.86
C ARG A 192 -19.73 6.28 -4.02
N LEU A 193 -19.11 5.13 -3.76
CA LEU A 193 -18.70 4.27 -4.87
C LEU A 193 -19.91 3.65 -5.57
N PRO A 194 -19.81 3.32 -6.87
CA PRO A 194 -20.87 2.61 -7.57
C PRO A 194 -21.23 1.30 -6.86
N GLY A 195 -22.53 1.08 -6.63
CA GLY A 195 -23.06 -0.07 -5.91
C GLY A 195 -23.02 0.04 -4.38
N GLN A 196 -22.38 1.05 -3.80
CA GLN A 196 -22.21 1.16 -2.35
C GLN A 196 -23.46 1.69 -1.63
N GLN A 197 -24.41 2.28 -2.36
CA GLN A 197 -25.60 2.96 -1.82
C GLN A 197 -26.44 2.05 -0.88
N GLY A 198 -26.48 0.74 -1.13
CA GLY A 198 -27.19 -0.22 -0.29
C GLY A 198 -26.40 -0.79 0.89
N THR A 199 -25.09 -0.52 0.98
CA THR A 199 -24.23 -0.99 2.09
C THR A 199 -23.83 0.09 3.07
N GLY A 200 -24.12 1.36 2.75
CA GLY A 200 -23.65 2.52 3.49
C GLY A 200 -22.13 2.69 3.37
N ARG A 201 -21.50 3.29 4.38
CA ARG A 201 -20.05 3.57 4.41
C ARG A 201 -19.18 2.37 4.84
N LYS A 202 -19.67 1.14 4.62
CA LYS A 202 -18.97 -0.08 5.04
C LYS A 202 -17.80 -0.38 4.11
N ILE A 203 -16.67 -0.69 4.71
CA ILE A 203 -15.42 -1.04 4.03
C ILE A 203 -14.92 -2.34 4.64
N PHE A 204 -14.65 -3.32 3.80
CA PHE A 204 -14.13 -4.62 4.20
C PHE A 204 -12.63 -4.69 3.93
N PHE A 205 -11.92 -5.49 4.72
CA PHE A 205 -10.50 -5.74 4.53
C PHE A 205 -10.25 -7.21 4.18
N ALA A 206 -9.56 -7.47 3.08
CA ALA A 206 -9.15 -8.80 2.66
C ALA A 206 -7.93 -9.33 3.44
N ASP A 207 -7.18 -8.42 4.06
CA ASP A 207 -6.08 -8.67 5.00
C ASP A 207 -6.37 -7.90 6.30
N ALA A 208 -6.15 -8.50 7.47
CA ALA A 208 -6.36 -7.80 8.74
C ALA A 208 -5.32 -6.69 8.93
N PRO A 209 -5.70 -5.43 9.23
CA PRO A 209 -4.76 -4.32 9.38
C PRO A 209 -3.65 -4.56 10.43
N ALA A 210 -3.96 -5.25 11.52
CA ALA A 210 -3.01 -5.59 12.58
C ALA A 210 -1.97 -6.65 12.19
N GLN A 211 -2.25 -7.44 11.15
CA GLN A 211 -1.34 -8.48 10.65
C GLN A 211 -0.30 -7.93 9.68
N LEU A 212 -0.33 -6.63 9.41
CA LEU A 212 0.64 -5.99 8.54
C LEU A 212 2.01 -5.95 9.22
N GLU A 213 2.86 -6.88 8.80
CA GLU A 213 4.26 -6.92 9.20
C GLU A 213 4.97 -5.66 8.69
N VAL A 214 5.70 -5.02 9.60
CA VAL A 214 6.58 -3.90 9.31
C VAL A 214 8.00 -4.43 9.38
N ALA A 215 8.77 -4.20 8.32
CA ALA A 215 10.16 -4.62 8.30
C ALA A 215 10.96 -3.82 9.35
N PRO A 216 11.89 -4.43 10.09
CA PRO A 216 12.67 -3.73 11.11
C PRO A 216 13.43 -2.50 10.61
N TRP A 217 13.80 -2.46 9.32
CA TRP A 217 14.48 -1.32 8.72
C TRP A 217 13.55 -0.13 8.43
N GLU A 218 12.23 -0.35 8.38
CA GLU A 218 11.24 0.73 8.22
C GLU A 218 10.95 1.41 9.55
N SER A 219 11.04 0.67 10.67
CA SER A 219 10.93 1.20 12.03
C SER A 219 12.22 1.86 12.51
N ALA A 220 13.38 1.47 11.98
CA ALA A 220 14.64 2.16 12.25
C ALA A 220 14.65 3.60 11.65
N PRO A 221 15.31 4.58 12.30
CA PRO A 221 15.78 5.75 11.59
C PRO A 221 16.72 5.22 10.50
N TRP A 222 16.44 5.51 9.22
CA TRP A 222 17.21 5.05 8.07
C TRP A 222 18.72 5.22 8.32
N ARG A 223 19.38 4.22 8.89
CA ARG A 223 20.83 4.07 8.81
C ARG A 223 21.06 3.50 7.43
N HIS A 224 21.88 4.19 6.65
CA HIS A 224 22.32 3.72 5.35
C HIS A 224 22.90 2.31 5.50
N SER A 225 22.09 1.28 5.29
CA SER A 225 22.63 0.00 4.86
C SER A 225 23.12 0.27 3.46
N ALA A 226 24.38 0.72 3.36
CA ALA A 226 25.17 0.51 2.17
C ALA A 226 25.09 -1.00 1.93
N SER A 227 24.21 -1.42 1.01
CA SER A 227 24.24 -2.77 0.50
C SER A 227 25.65 -2.96 -0.04
N THR A 228 26.47 -3.74 0.68
CA THR A 228 27.68 -4.30 0.12
C THR A 228 27.30 -5.00 -1.19
N PRO A 229 28.06 -4.80 -2.27
CA PRO A 229 27.79 -5.47 -3.52
C PRO A 229 28.10 -6.95 -3.33
N GLU A 230 27.09 -7.75 -2.99
CA GLU A 230 27.18 -9.20 -3.16
C GLU A 230 27.27 -9.47 -4.67
N THR A 231 28.39 -10.07 -5.03
CA THR A 231 28.76 -10.57 -6.36
C THR A 231 27.63 -11.43 -6.94
N GLU A 232 26.76 -10.83 -7.75
CA GLU A 232 25.74 -11.53 -8.53
C GLU A 232 26.40 -12.04 -9.83
N THR A 233 26.63 -13.35 -9.87
CA THR A 233 27.15 -14.08 -11.04
C THR A 233 26.24 -13.89 -12.25
N ARG A 234 26.84 -13.37 -13.33
CA ARG A 234 26.29 -13.21 -14.68
C ARG A 234 25.71 -14.53 -15.20
N ASN A 235 24.42 -14.56 -15.51
CA ASN A 235 23.85 -15.47 -16.50
C ASN A 235 23.06 -14.66 -17.52
N THR A 236 23.65 -14.49 -18.70
CA THR A 236 23.07 -13.84 -19.87
C THR A 236 22.59 -14.92 -20.85
N GLY A 237 21.28 -15.07 -21.00
CA GLY A 237 20.62 -15.88 -22.03
C GLY A 237 19.34 -15.18 -22.47
N GLY A 238 19.17 -14.98 -23.77
CA GLY A 238 18.31 -13.95 -24.37
C GLY A 238 16.84 -14.33 -24.61
N GLY A 239 16.07 -13.32 -25.03
CA GLY A 239 14.69 -13.47 -25.47
C GLY A 239 13.95 -12.13 -25.56
N ARG A 240 13.87 -11.54 -26.76
CA ARG A 240 13.00 -10.38 -27.06
C ARG A 240 11.57 -10.88 -27.23
N GLN A 241 10.63 -10.43 -26.38
CA GLN A 241 9.20 -10.48 -26.68
C GLN A 241 8.42 -9.35 -26.02
N GLY A 242 7.43 -8.85 -26.75
CA GLY A 242 6.79 -7.55 -26.59
C GLY A 242 5.82 -7.40 -25.42
N CYS A 243 5.35 -6.17 -25.27
CA CYS A 243 4.47 -5.67 -24.23
C CYS A 243 3.27 -6.58 -23.91
N SER A 244 3.19 -7.15 -22.70
CA SER A 244 1.97 -7.39 -21.88
C SER A 244 2.28 -8.24 -20.62
N GLY A 245 2.35 -7.62 -19.44
CA GLY A 245 2.57 -8.25 -18.12
C GLY A 245 3.37 -7.31 -17.20
N PRO A 246 3.20 -7.35 -15.86
CA PRO A 246 3.88 -6.39 -14.98
C PRO A 246 5.37 -6.57 -15.20
N ALA A 247 6.08 -5.45 -15.41
CA ALA A 247 7.48 -5.43 -15.72
C ALA A 247 8.22 -6.48 -14.88
N GLN A 248 8.84 -7.46 -15.55
CA GLN A 248 10.09 -8.02 -15.03
C GLN A 248 11.00 -6.81 -14.87
N MET A 249 10.97 -6.24 -13.66
CA MET A 249 11.90 -5.21 -13.24
C MET A 249 13.27 -5.86 -13.34
N SER A 250 13.99 -5.51 -14.41
CA SER A 250 15.38 -5.88 -14.62
C SER A 250 16.12 -5.83 -13.29
N ALA A 251 16.71 -6.96 -12.88
CA ALA A 251 17.39 -7.13 -11.61
C ALA A 251 18.47 -6.05 -11.35
N THR A 252 18.96 -5.41 -12.42
CA THR A 252 19.95 -4.33 -12.39
C THR A 252 19.41 -2.95 -11.95
N ASN A 253 18.10 -2.80 -11.73
CA ASN A 253 17.47 -1.54 -11.24
C ASN A 253 16.48 -1.78 -10.08
N ARG A 254 16.75 -2.81 -9.25
CA ARG A 254 15.95 -3.25 -8.09
C ARG A 254 15.69 -2.19 -7.00
N THR A 255 16.14 -0.94 -7.16
CA THR A 255 16.13 0.09 -6.09
C THR A 255 15.09 1.20 -6.20
N LYS A 256 14.20 1.22 -7.22
CA LYS A 256 13.43 2.47 -7.49
C LYS A 256 11.97 2.52 -7.06
N GLY A 257 11.33 1.41 -6.73
CA GLY A 257 9.89 1.38 -6.46
C GLY A 257 9.47 1.04 -5.03
N TYR A 258 8.16 1.07 -4.79
CA TYR A 258 7.51 0.45 -3.62
C TYR A 258 6.65 -0.75 -4.06
N ASN A 259 6.37 -1.68 -3.15
CA ASN A 259 5.60 -2.90 -3.42
C ASN A 259 4.14 -2.81 -2.93
N LEU A 260 3.31 -3.79 -3.30
CA LEU A 260 1.87 -3.80 -2.96
C LEU A 260 1.59 -3.83 -1.44
N ARG A 261 2.47 -4.46 -0.64
CA ARG A 261 2.32 -4.47 0.81
C ARG A 261 2.65 -3.10 1.42
N GLU A 262 3.62 -2.37 0.87
CA GLU A 262 3.91 -0.98 1.25
C GLU A 262 2.74 -0.06 0.90
N VAL A 263 2.09 -0.28 -0.26
CA VAL A 263 0.86 0.42 -0.64
C VAL A 263 -0.22 0.16 0.39
N PHE A 264 -0.61 -1.09 0.62
CA PHE A 264 -1.69 -1.43 1.53
C PHE A 264 -1.47 -0.89 2.95
N ARG A 265 -0.22 -0.90 3.44
CA ARG A 265 0.13 -0.28 4.72
C ARG A 265 -0.09 1.23 4.73
N LEU A 266 0.27 1.93 3.67
CA LEU A 266 -0.05 3.36 3.53
C LEU A 266 -1.56 3.57 3.52
N GLU A 267 -2.34 2.77 2.78
CA GLU A 267 -3.81 2.91 2.71
C GLU A 267 -4.45 2.78 4.10
N VAL A 268 -4.08 1.76 4.88
CA VAL A 268 -4.54 1.59 6.27
C VAL A 268 -4.19 2.83 7.11
N CYS A 269 -2.97 3.36 6.98
CA CYS A 269 -2.57 4.55 7.71
C CYS A 269 -3.31 5.81 7.26
N LEU A 270 -3.71 5.92 5.99
CA LEU A 270 -4.54 7.02 5.51
C LEU A 270 -5.94 6.97 6.13
N TYR A 271 -6.53 5.77 6.24
CA TYR A 271 -7.80 5.59 6.94
C TYR A 271 -7.68 5.98 8.42
N HIS A 272 -6.64 5.49 9.11
CA HIS A 272 -6.35 5.89 10.49
C HIS A 272 -6.25 7.41 10.64
N GLN A 273 -5.58 8.07 9.69
CA GLN A 273 -5.39 9.52 9.73
C GLN A 273 -6.70 10.29 9.53
N VAL A 274 -7.63 9.86 8.68
CA VAL A 274 -8.84 10.66 8.35
C VAL A 274 -10.09 10.27 9.14
N CYS A 275 -10.11 9.10 9.77
CA CYS A 275 -11.23 8.63 10.58
C CYS A 275 -11.01 9.00 12.04
N SER A 276 -12.02 9.56 12.72
CA SER A 276 -11.95 9.84 14.17
C SER A 276 -11.79 8.56 14.99
N ASN A 277 -12.42 7.47 14.54
CA ASN A 277 -12.32 6.12 15.10
C ASN A 277 -11.21 5.27 14.44
N GLY A 278 -10.16 5.89 13.91
CA GLY A 278 -9.09 5.21 13.16
C GLY A 278 -8.36 4.10 13.92
N GLU A 279 -8.30 4.17 15.25
CA GLU A 279 -7.64 3.15 16.07
C GLU A 279 -8.34 1.79 16.00
N ALA A 280 -9.67 1.78 15.84
CA ALA A 280 -10.45 0.55 15.73
C ALA A 280 -10.10 -0.29 14.49
N LEU A 281 -9.38 0.27 13.50
CA LEU A 281 -8.87 -0.49 12.34
C LEU A 281 -7.98 -1.65 12.77
N PHE A 282 -7.21 -1.48 13.84
CA PHE A 282 -6.22 -2.47 14.28
C PHE A 282 -6.82 -3.57 15.15
N ASP A 283 -8.12 -3.53 15.42
CA ASP A 283 -8.86 -4.59 16.10
C ASP A 283 -9.70 -5.43 15.12
N LEU A 284 -9.63 -5.14 13.82
CA LEU A 284 -10.43 -5.82 12.80
C LEU A 284 -9.84 -7.15 12.36
N ASP A 285 -10.70 -8.16 12.30
CA ASP A 285 -10.43 -9.41 11.61
C ASP A 285 -10.68 -9.30 10.08
N VAL A 286 -10.15 -10.27 9.33
CA VAL A 286 -10.39 -10.37 7.89
C VAL A 286 -11.89 -10.45 7.60
N GLY A 287 -12.37 -9.55 6.75
CA GLY A 287 -13.76 -9.47 6.34
C GLY A 287 -14.74 -8.90 7.36
N GLN A 288 -14.26 -8.37 8.48
CA GLN A 288 -15.07 -7.54 9.36
C GLN A 288 -15.33 -6.17 8.70
N PRO A 289 -16.57 -5.63 8.77
CA PRO A 289 -16.85 -4.31 8.22
C PRO A 289 -16.31 -3.20 9.14
N PHE A 290 -15.64 -2.23 8.55
CA PHE A 290 -15.29 -0.96 9.16
C PHE A 290 -16.20 0.15 8.65
N VAL A 291 -16.64 1.04 9.53
CA VAL A 291 -17.34 2.27 9.18
C VAL A 291 -16.54 3.44 9.73
N CYS A 292 -16.01 4.25 8.82
CA CYS A 292 -15.22 5.42 9.20
C CYS A 292 -16.10 6.56 9.71
N ASP A 293 -15.75 7.07 10.88
CA ASP A 293 -16.21 8.38 11.35
C ASP A 293 -15.36 9.47 10.69
N PHE A 294 -15.59 9.66 9.40
CA PHE A 294 -14.78 10.53 8.55
C PHE A 294 -14.76 11.98 9.06
N SER A 295 -13.57 12.52 9.29
CA SER A 295 -13.35 13.87 9.77
C SER A 295 -12.76 14.76 8.67
N PRO A 296 -13.53 15.74 8.14
CA PRO A 296 -13.01 16.71 7.19
C PRO A 296 -11.80 17.48 7.72
N GLN A 297 -11.76 17.76 9.03
CA GLN A 297 -10.63 18.42 9.67
C GLN A 297 -9.37 17.54 9.60
N ARG A 298 -9.47 16.25 9.93
CA ARG A 298 -8.35 15.31 9.83
C ARG A 298 -7.90 15.08 8.39
N TYR A 299 -8.84 15.13 7.43
CA TYR A 299 -8.51 15.14 6.01
C TYR A 299 -7.67 16.37 5.61
N ARG A 300 -8.01 17.55 6.12
CA ARG A 300 -7.20 18.78 5.91
C ARG A 300 -5.84 18.71 6.61
N GLU A 301 -5.77 18.08 7.77
CA GLU A 301 -4.49 17.77 8.42
C GLU A 301 -3.63 16.86 7.53
N LEU A 302 -4.20 15.79 6.99
CA LEU A 302 -3.51 14.92 6.03
C LEU A 302 -3.00 15.70 4.81
N GLN A 303 -3.83 16.59 4.24
CA GLN A 303 -3.42 17.48 3.16
C GLN A 303 -2.20 18.32 3.58
N SER A 304 -2.26 18.98 4.74
CA SER A 304 -1.14 19.79 5.26
C SER A 304 0.12 18.94 5.44
N ILE A 305 -0.02 17.76 6.04
CA ILE A 305 1.02 16.76 6.18
C ILE A 305 1.62 16.52 4.80
N LEU A 306 0.87 15.99 3.81
CA LEU A 306 1.38 15.58 2.50
C LEU A 306 2.00 16.71 1.66
N LEU A 307 1.55 17.96 1.85
CA LEU A 307 2.09 19.11 1.12
C LEU A 307 3.41 19.64 1.67
N GLN A 308 3.83 19.22 2.87
CA GLN A 308 5.20 19.48 3.31
C GLN A 308 6.19 18.74 2.39
N PRO A 309 7.29 19.38 1.96
CA PRO A 309 8.28 18.70 1.14
C PRO A 309 8.89 17.53 1.94
N PRO A 310 9.03 16.33 1.35
CA PRO A 310 9.80 15.28 1.99
C PRO A 310 11.24 15.75 2.19
N VAL A 311 11.81 15.44 3.35
CA VAL A 311 13.25 15.62 3.59
C VAL A 311 13.93 14.40 2.99
N PHE A 312 14.76 14.64 1.99
CA PHE A 312 15.65 13.63 1.47
C PHE A 312 16.88 13.65 2.36
N ALA A 313 17.26 12.52 2.93
CA ALA A 313 18.54 12.42 3.63
C ALA A 313 19.62 12.90 2.65
N LEU A 314 20.20 14.07 2.92
CA LEU A 314 21.38 14.53 2.21
C LEU A 314 22.38 13.41 2.36
N ARG A 315 22.85 12.87 1.22
CA ARG A 315 23.90 11.86 1.27
C ARG A 315 25.04 12.46 2.08
N ALA A 316 25.59 11.71 3.03
CA ALA A 316 26.70 12.11 3.90
C ALA A 316 28.03 12.42 3.16
N GLY A 317 27.99 12.74 1.86
CA GLY A 317 29.10 13.20 1.03
C GLY A 317 29.14 14.72 0.78
N GLU A 318 28.12 15.48 1.20
CA GLU A 318 28.19 16.96 1.20
C GLU A 318 28.92 17.53 2.44
N SER A 319 29.77 16.72 3.08
CA SER A 319 30.84 17.22 3.96
C SER A 319 32.07 17.73 3.19
N THR A 320 31.93 18.04 1.89
CA THR A 320 33.02 18.61 1.07
C THR A 320 32.96 20.14 0.95
N ALA A 321 31.89 20.81 1.40
CA ALA A 321 31.80 22.27 1.36
C ALA A 321 32.45 22.99 2.56
N MET A 322 32.84 22.27 3.62
CA MET A 322 33.66 22.83 4.71
C MET A 322 35.18 22.64 4.49
N ALA A 323 35.61 22.12 3.33
CA ALA A 323 37.01 22.00 2.95
C ALA A 323 37.54 23.18 2.10
N ARG A 324 36.77 24.25 1.91
CA ARG A 324 37.24 25.50 1.26
C ARG A 324 37.67 26.58 2.27
N GLY A 325 37.79 26.25 3.55
CA GLY A 325 38.30 27.13 4.61
C GLY A 325 39.78 26.97 4.94
N CYS A 326 40.50 26.00 4.35
CA CYS A 326 41.95 25.83 4.51
C CYS A 326 42.74 26.14 3.23
N ALA A 327 42.13 26.87 2.29
CA ALA A 327 42.83 27.51 1.18
C ALA A 327 42.87 29.03 1.40
N GLN A 328 43.46 29.42 2.53
CA GLN A 328 44.17 30.70 2.65
C GLN A 328 45.50 30.37 3.31
N ARG A 329 46.61 30.52 2.58
CA ARG A 329 47.94 30.99 3.01
C ARG A 329 48.95 30.75 1.90
#